data_AF-A0AAJ5EMN9-F1
#
_entry.id   AF-A0AAJ5EMN9-F1
#
_cell.length_a   1.000
_cell.length_b   1.000
_cell.length_c   1.000
_cell.angle_alpha   90.00
_cell.angle_beta   90.00
_cell.angle_gamma   90.00
#
_symmetry.space_group_name_H-M   'P 1'
#
loop_
_entity.id
_entity.type
_entity.pdbx_description
1 polymer ?
#
loop_
_entity_poly.entity_id
_entity_poly.type
_entity_poly.pdbx_seq_one_letter_code
_entity_poly.pdbx_strand_id
1 'polypeptide(L)' 'MSEPKSPLDNAPDDIKLAVDLIYLFESNEVDIDTALSALEIVKSDLISKKQQQD' A
#
# COMPACT_ATOMS: atom_id res chain seq x y z
N MET A 1 -24.29 -14.19 -16.30
CA MET A 1 -22.86 -14.48 -16.50
C MET A 1 -22.18 -14.17 -15.19
N SER A 2 -21.51 -15.14 -14.57
CA SER A 2 -20.81 -14.91 -13.31
C SER A 2 -19.53 -14.16 -13.63
N GLU A 3 -19.46 -12.87 -13.28
CA GLU A 3 -18.21 -12.11 -13.35
C GLU A 3 -17.14 -12.83 -12.51
N PRO A 4 -15.90 -12.99 -13.01
CA PRO A 4 -14.83 -13.55 -12.22
C PRO A 4 -14.56 -12.56 -11.09
N LYS A 5 -15.00 -12.91 -9.88
CA LYS A 5 -14.69 -12.16 -8.66
C LYS A 5 -13.18 -12.13 -8.51
N SER A 6 -12.57 -10.98 -8.80
CA SER A 6 -11.13 -10.83 -8.74
C SER A 6 -10.68 -11.24 -7.32
N PRO A 7 -9.61 -12.02 -7.17
CA PRO A 7 -9.17 -12.52 -5.86
C PRO A 7 -8.88 -11.40 -4.84
N LEU A 8 -8.77 -10.15 -5.30
CA LEU A 8 -8.65 -8.94 -4.49
C LEU A 8 -9.95 -8.50 -3.82
N ASP A 9 -11.15 -8.85 -4.33
CA ASP A 9 -12.42 -8.35 -3.78
C ASP A 9 -12.64 -8.80 -2.33
N ASN A 10 -12.17 -10.01 -1.99
CA ASN A 10 -12.26 -10.59 -0.65
C ASN A 10 -10.96 -10.43 0.16
N ALA A 11 -9.94 -9.74 -0.37
CA ALA A 11 -8.69 -9.55 0.35
C ALA A 11 -8.88 -8.57 1.53
N PRO A 12 -8.09 -8.72 2.62
CA PRO A 12 -7.98 -7.72 3.67
C PRO A 12 -7.63 -6.33 3.14
N ASP A 13 -8.07 -5.28 3.83
CA ASP A 13 -7.88 -3.90 3.37
C ASP A 13 -6.40 -3.50 3.26
N ASP A 14 -5.54 -4.02 4.13
CA ASP A 14 -4.10 -3.85 4.07
C ASP A 14 -3.47 -4.45 2.81
N ILE A 15 -3.97 -5.61 2.38
CA ILE A 15 -3.51 -6.28 1.15
C ILE A 15 -3.96 -5.50 -0.08
N LYS A 16 -5.21 -5.03 -0.11
CA LYS A 16 -5.73 -4.19 -1.21
C LYS A 16 -4.90 -2.91 -1.36
N LEU A 17 -4.66 -2.22 -0.24
CA LEU A 17 -3.87 -1.00 -0.23
C LEU A 17 -2.43 -1.24 -0.68
N ALA A 18 -1.80 -2.34 -0.24
CA ALA A 18 -0.45 -2.69 -0.68
C ALA A 18 -0.39 -2.90 -2.21
N VAL A 19 -1.39 -3.57 -2.79
CA VAL A 19 -1.48 -3.77 -4.25
C VAL A 19 -1.65 -2.44 -4.99
N ASP A 20 -2.52 -1.55 -4.49
CA ASP A 20 -2.72 -0.23 -5.10
C ASP A 20 -1.43 0.61 -5.06
N LEU A 21 -0.69 0.57 -3.94
CA LEU A 21 0.59 1.27 -3.80
C LEU A 21 1.66 0.72 -4.74
N ILE A 22 1.77 -0.61 -4.89
CA ILE A 22 2.69 -1.24 -5.84
C ILE A 22 2.37 -0.79 -7.25
N TYR A 23 1.09 -0.86 -7.65
CA TYR A 23 0.66 -0.41 -8.97
C TYR A 23 0.99 1.07 -9.21
N LEU A 24 0.81 1.93 -8.20
CA LEU A 24 1.17 3.35 -8.29
C LEU A 24 2.68 3.53 -8.50
N PHE A 25 3.52 2.84 -7.75
CA PHE A 25 4.98 2.95 -7.90
C PHE A 25 5.45 2.47 -9.27
N GLU A 26 4.94 1.33 -9.74
CA GLU A 26 5.26 0.79 -11.06
C GLU A 26 4.79 1.73 -12.18
N SER A 27 3.55 2.24 -12.09
CA SER A 27 2.98 3.13 -13.10
C SER A 27 3.69 4.48 -13.21
N ASN A 28 4.35 4.92 -12.14
CA ASN A 28 5.15 6.15 -12.11
C ASN A 28 6.65 5.87 -12.31
N GLU A 29 7.04 4.63 -12.66
CA GLU A 29 8.44 4.22 -12.88
C GLU A 29 9.35 4.57 -11.68
N VAL A 30 8.82 4.47 -10.47
CA VAL A 30 9.56 4.78 -9.24
C VAL A 30 10.59 3.67 -9.00
N ASP A 31 11.84 4.08 -8.82
CA ASP A 31 12.92 3.18 -8.46
C ASP A 31 12.63 2.43 -7.14
N ILE A 32 12.99 1.16 -7.08
CA ILE A 32 12.65 0.27 -5.97
C ILE A 32 13.25 0.79 -4.65
N ASP A 33 14.51 1.23 -4.65
CA ASP A 33 15.17 1.73 -3.43
C ASP A 33 14.51 3.04 -2.96
N THR A 34 14.10 3.87 -3.91
CA THR A 34 13.35 5.10 -3.63
C THR A 34 11.97 4.80 -3.04
N ALA A 35 11.23 3.83 -3.60
CA ALA A 35 9.92 3.41 -3.10
C ALA A 35 10.02 2.83 -1.68
N LEU A 36 11.01 1.96 -1.42
CA LEU A 36 11.24 1.39 -0.09
C LEU A 36 11.58 2.47 0.95
N SER A 37 12.45 3.42 0.60
CA SER A 37 12.78 4.56 1.46
C SER A 37 11.56 5.42 1.79
N ALA A 38 10.72 5.72 0.79
CA ALA A 38 9.47 6.46 0.99
C ALA A 38 8.48 5.71 1.91
N LEU A 39 8.34 4.39 1.74
CA LEU A 39 7.47 3.57 2.58
C LEU A 39 7.92 3.54 4.05
N GLU A 40 9.23 3.52 4.32
CA GLU A 40 9.74 3.61 5.71
C GLU A 40 9.43 4.97 6.36
N ILE A 41 9.49 6.06 5.59
CA ILE A 41 9.08 7.39 6.06
C ILE A 41 7.59 7.40 6.41
N VAL A 42 6.74 6.91 5.50
CA VAL A 42 5.28 6.83 5.70
C VAL A 42 4.94 5.97 6.92
N LYS A 43 5.56 4.80 7.04
CA LYS A 43 5.39 3.91 8.20
C LYS A 43 5.77 4.60 9.51
N SER A 44 6.89 5.31 9.54
CA SER A 44 7.36 6.03 10.73
C SER A 44 6.39 7.15 11.13
N ASP A 45 5.84 7.88 10.16
CA ASP A 45 4.82 8.91 10.39
C ASP A 45 3.51 8.30 10.94
N LEU A 46 3.03 7.21 10.36
CA LEU A 46 1.83 6.50 10.84
C LEU A 46 1.99 5.96 12.26
N ILE A 47 3.16 5.40 12.60
CA ILE A 47 3.48 4.96 13.97
C ILE A 47 3.46 6.16 14.93
N SER A 48 4.07 7.27 14.55
CA SER A 48 4.12 8.49 15.35
C SER A 48 2.72 9.05 15.60
N LYS A 49 1.86 9.06 14.56
CA LYS A 49 0.44 9.49 14.68
C LYS A 49 -0.37 8.56 15.57
N LYS A 50 -0.16 7.24 15.45
CA LYS A 50 -0.81 6.26 16.32
C LYS A 50 -0.47 6.51 17.78
N GLN A 51 0.81 6.78 18.10
CA GLN A 51 1.27 7.10 19.45
C GLN A 51 0.76 8.44 19.98
N GLN A 52 0.44 9.40 19.10
CA GLN A 52 -0.14 10.69 19.48
C GLN A 52 -1.66 10.63 19.70
N GLN A 53 -2.33 9.54 19.28
CA GLN A 53 -3.75 9.30 19.49
C GLN A 53 -4.06 8.53 20.79
N ASP A 54 -3.03 8.08 21.51
CA ASP A 54 -3.11 7.48 22.85
C ASP A 54 -2.93 8.56 23.95
#